data_AF-A0A327J9R8-F1
#
_entry.id   AF-A0A327J9R8-F1
#
_cell.length_a   1.000
_cell.length_b   1.000
_cell.length_c   1.000
_cell.angle_alpha   90.00
_cell.angle_beta   90.00
_cell.angle_gamma   90.00
#
_symmetry.space_group_name_H-M   'P 1'
#
loop_
_entity.id
_entity.type
_entity.pdbx_description
1 polymer ?
#
loop_
_entity_poly.entity_id
_entity_poly.type
_entity_poly.pdbx_seq_one_letter_code
_entity_poly.pdbx_strand_id
1 'polypeptide(L)'
;MYEIKKQIYLDFTKNQKSALCNFLRALVKKSQDLSIEDIWASFVADEKYYLELNCSRFEFLSDIIDEESFKSDTIKYLKECKKYYDYREKQRPIIEANKEYEKKKRQFLQEVKMSKETPTKKQLYYYDKLCKKYNIEKRELQSKLEARNEIDKIITEHSQNYKIEISNEETEE
;
A
#
# COMPACT_ATOMS: atom_id res chain seq x y z
N MET A 1 0.28 15.54 13.60
CA MET A 1 0.72 16.19 12.33
C MET A 1 -0.07 17.47 11.96
N TYR A 2 -1.40 17.53 12.08
CA TYR A 2 -2.15 18.76 11.74
C TYR A 2 -1.99 19.88 12.78
N GLU A 3 -1.96 19.52 14.07
CA GLU A 3 -1.82 20.53 15.13
C GLU A 3 -0.44 21.18 15.17
N ILE A 4 0.64 20.41 14.95
CA ILE A 4 1.99 20.98 14.95
C ILE A 4 2.16 22.06 13.86
N LYS A 5 1.49 21.89 12.70
CA LYS A 5 1.52 22.87 11.61
C LYS A 5 0.90 24.20 11.99
N LYS A 6 0.11 24.30 13.06
CA LYS A 6 -0.42 25.59 13.54
C LYS A 6 0.60 26.34 14.43
N GLN A 7 1.60 25.64 14.95
CA GLN A 7 2.52 26.15 15.96
C GLN A 7 3.92 26.49 15.43
N ILE A 8 4.27 26.00 14.24
CA ILE A 8 5.57 26.21 13.60
C ILE A 8 5.47 27.21 12.45
N TYR A 9 6.55 27.88 12.07
CA TYR A 9 6.65 28.74 10.87
C TYR A 9 5.49 29.74 10.79
N LEU A 10 5.33 30.57 11.82
CA LEU A 10 4.22 31.52 11.92
C LEU A 10 4.29 32.63 10.87
N ASP A 11 5.51 33.02 10.50
CA ASP A 11 5.76 34.09 9.52
C ASP A 11 5.75 33.61 8.06
N PHE A 12 5.59 32.30 7.84
CA PHE A 12 5.60 31.74 6.49
C PHE A 12 4.23 31.89 5.84
N THR A 13 4.23 32.21 4.55
CA THR A 13 3.01 32.06 3.74
C THR A 13 2.54 30.61 3.74
N LYS A 14 1.24 30.42 3.52
CA LYS A 14 0.63 29.08 3.42
C LYS A 14 1.36 28.17 2.41
N ASN A 15 1.85 28.74 1.30
CA ASN A 15 2.53 28.00 0.24
C ASN A 15 3.93 27.57 0.66
N GLN A 16 4.74 28.48 1.20
CA GLN A 16 6.08 28.19 1.72
C GLN A 16 6.01 27.09 2.79
N LYS A 17 5.10 27.27 3.75
CA LYS A 17 4.87 26.32 4.84
C LYS A 17 4.47 24.94 4.33
N SER A 18 3.54 24.88 3.38
CA SER A 18 3.09 23.62 2.79
C SER A 18 4.22 22.92 2.03
N ALA A 19 4.97 23.66 1.21
CA ALA A 19 6.08 23.14 0.42
C ALA A 19 7.17 22.54 1.33
N LEU A 20 7.64 23.31 2.33
CA LEU A 20 8.68 22.87 3.26
C LEU A 20 8.20 21.67 4.08
N CYS A 21 6.99 21.72 4.66
CA CYS A 21 6.46 20.61 5.45
C CYS A 21 6.35 19.31 4.62
N ASN A 22 5.91 19.41 3.36
CA ASN A 22 5.79 18.23 2.50
C ASN A 22 7.17 17.64 2.17
N PHE A 23 8.16 18.50 1.92
CA PHE A 23 9.53 18.08 1.69
C PHE A 23 10.13 17.40 2.93
N LEU A 24 10.08 18.04 4.10
CA LEU A 24 10.63 17.49 5.35
C LEU A 24 9.96 16.17 5.72
N ARG A 25 8.65 16.04 5.50
CA ARG A 25 7.94 14.77 5.72
C ARG A 25 8.43 13.67 4.78
N ALA A 26 8.74 13.99 3.52
CA ALA A 26 9.30 13.05 2.57
C ALA A 26 10.74 12.67 2.92
N LEU A 27 11.53 13.64 3.42
CA LEU A 27 12.88 13.42 3.91
C LEU A 27 12.88 12.43 5.08
N VAL A 28 12.07 12.65 6.11
CA VAL A 28 11.94 11.73 7.25
C VAL A 28 11.49 10.33 6.81
N LYS A 29 10.63 10.23 5.79
CA LYS A 29 10.20 8.93 5.23
C LYS A 29 11.36 8.14 4.63
N LYS A 30 12.28 8.82 3.95
CA LYS A 30 13.45 8.20 3.31
C LYS A 30 14.57 7.90 4.31
N SER A 31 14.62 8.65 5.41
CA SER A 31 15.68 8.62 6.40
C SER A 31 15.18 8.12 7.75
N GLN A 32 14.37 7.06 7.78
CA GLN A 32 13.77 6.57 9.04
C GLN A 32 14.81 6.11 10.06
N ASP A 33 15.95 5.59 9.60
CA ASP A 33 17.03 5.07 10.44
C ASP A 33 17.89 6.17 11.06
N LEU A 34 17.84 7.39 10.53
CA LEU A 34 18.64 8.51 11.02
C LEU A 34 18.03 9.18 12.25
N SER A 35 18.88 9.78 13.09
CA SER A 35 18.40 10.62 14.19
C SER A 35 17.76 11.91 13.64
N ILE A 36 16.98 12.61 14.48
CA ILE A 36 16.35 13.86 14.07
C ILE A 36 17.42 14.92 13.79
N GLU A 37 18.48 14.89 14.58
CA GLU A 37 19.63 15.76 14.51
C GLU A 37 20.42 15.53 13.21
N ASP A 38 20.62 14.28 12.81
CA ASP A 38 21.29 13.94 11.53
C ASP A 38 20.44 14.36 10.33
N ILE A 39 19.11 14.15 10.38
CA ILE A 39 18.19 14.58 9.33
C ILE A 39 18.23 16.11 9.19
N TRP A 40 18.23 16.83 10.31
CA TRP A 40 18.37 18.27 10.32
C TRP A 40 19.71 18.73 9.75
N ALA A 41 20.82 18.14 10.19
CA ALA A 41 22.16 18.49 9.71
C ALA A 41 22.30 18.26 8.20
N SER A 42 21.80 17.13 7.69
CA SER A 42 21.76 16.83 6.26
C SER A 42 20.90 17.83 5.49
N PHE A 43 19.72 18.17 6.01
CA PHE A 43 18.85 19.17 5.38
C PHE A 43 19.54 20.53 5.28
N VAL A 44 20.13 21.03 6.36
CA VAL A 44 20.80 22.34 6.37
C VAL A 44 22.01 22.35 5.45
N ALA A 45 22.83 21.29 5.45
CA ALA A 45 23.99 21.19 4.58
C ALA A 45 23.60 21.25 3.10
N ASP A 46 22.60 20.46 2.70
CA ASP A 46 22.08 20.45 1.33
C ASP A 46 21.50 21.82 0.96
N GLU A 47 20.68 22.39 1.85
CA GLU A 47 19.96 23.62 1.56
C GLU A 47 20.91 24.83 1.46
N LYS A 48 21.92 24.92 2.34
CA LYS A 48 22.97 25.95 2.24
C LYS A 48 23.72 25.86 0.92
N TYR A 49 24.09 24.66 0.50
CA TYR A 49 24.74 24.43 -0.78
C TYR A 49 23.86 24.89 -1.96
N TYR A 50 22.56 24.57 -1.95
CA TYR A 50 21.65 25.01 -3.02
C TYR A 50 21.38 26.52 -3.00
N LEU A 51 21.38 27.15 -1.82
CA LEU A 51 21.25 28.60 -1.67
C LEU A 51 22.49 29.32 -2.23
N GLU A 52 23.70 28.83 -1.93
CA GLU A 52 24.95 29.36 -2.49
C GLU A 52 24.98 29.29 -4.03
N LEU A 53 24.43 28.22 -4.60
CA LEU A 53 24.31 28.03 -6.04
C LEU A 53 23.11 28.75 -6.68
N ASN A 54 22.30 29.48 -5.91
CA ASN A 54 21.07 30.13 -6.35
C ASN A 54 20.09 29.17 -7.08
N CYS A 55 20.00 27.93 -6.61
CA CYS A 55 19.12 26.89 -7.19
C CYS A 55 18.27 26.16 -6.13
N SER A 56 18.22 26.72 -4.92
CA SER A 56 17.37 26.25 -3.84
C SER A 56 15.89 26.35 -4.22
N ARG A 57 15.11 25.33 -3.83
CA ARG A 57 13.64 25.37 -3.93
C ARG A 57 12.99 26.19 -2.83
N PHE A 58 13.77 26.55 -1.83
CA PHE A 58 13.38 27.28 -0.64
C PHE A 58 14.23 28.54 -0.49
N GLU A 59 14.31 29.35 -1.56
CA GLU A 59 15.07 30.62 -1.60
C GLU A 59 14.75 31.52 -0.38
N PHE A 60 13.49 31.50 0.07
CA PHE A 60 13.01 32.23 1.24
C PHE A 60 13.66 31.81 2.58
N LEU A 61 14.49 30.75 2.59
CA LEU A 61 15.25 30.33 3.76
C LEU A 61 16.61 31.03 3.88
N SER A 62 17.08 31.76 2.86
CA SER A 62 18.42 32.38 2.85
C SER A 62 18.76 33.12 4.14
N ASP A 63 17.78 33.88 4.64
CA ASP A 63 17.99 34.81 5.75
C ASP A 63 17.71 34.16 7.12
N ILE A 64 17.02 33.01 7.13
CA ILE A 64 16.47 32.39 8.34
C ILE A 64 16.99 30.98 8.61
N ILE A 65 17.75 30.39 7.69
CA ILE A 65 18.26 29.01 7.82
C ILE A 65 19.15 28.82 9.04
N ASP A 66 19.84 29.88 9.47
CA ASP A 66 20.71 29.91 10.64
C ASP A 66 20.01 30.42 11.91
N GLU A 67 18.73 30.79 11.83
CA GLU A 67 17.98 31.21 13.01
C GLU A 67 17.59 30.03 13.90
N GLU A 68 17.76 30.20 15.21
CA GLU A 68 17.38 29.17 16.20
C GLU A 68 15.86 28.98 16.28
N SER A 69 15.07 30.01 15.94
CA SER A 69 13.60 29.95 15.81
C SER A 69 13.19 28.91 14.75
N PHE A 70 13.77 29.02 13.55
CA PHE A 70 13.53 28.14 12.42
C PHE A 70 13.99 26.72 12.71
N LYS A 71 15.17 26.55 13.28
CA LYS A 71 15.69 25.25 13.72
C LYS A 71 14.77 24.59 14.75
N SER A 72 14.35 25.32 15.78
CA SER A 72 13.45 24.81 16.82
C SER A 72 12.14 24.29 16.22
N ASP A 73 11.54 25.06 15.33
CA ASP A 73 10.31 24.71 14.64
C ASP A 73 10.48 23.52 13.69
N THR A 74 11.60 23.47 12.96
CA THR A 74 11.92 22.36 12.08
C THR A 74 12.11 21.06 12.86
N ILE A 75 12.88 21.09 13.95
CA ILE A 75 13.12 19.93 14.82
C ILE A 75 11.80 19.42 15.43
N LYS A 76 10.93 20.32 15.91
CA LYS A 76 9.59 19.93 16.39
C LYS A 76 8.79 19.21 15.30
N TYR A 77 8.82 19.73 14.07
CA TYR A 77 8.12 19.13 12.95
C TYR A 77 8.69 17.76 12.54
N LEU A 78 10.02 17.62 12.50
CA LEU A 78 10.71 16.37 12.21
C LEU A 78 10.36 15.29 13.25
N LYS A 79 10.37 15.62 14.54
CA LYS A 79 9.95 14.72 15.63
C LYS A 79 8.53 14.21 15.43
N GLU A 80 7.60 15.10 15.08
CA GLU A 80 6.22 14.73 14.82
C GLU A 80 6.08 13.85 13.56
N CYS A 81 6.90 14.08 12.53
CA CYS A 81 6.94 13.24 11.34
C CYS A 81 7.45 11.83 11.66
N LYS A 82 8.50 11.69 12.49
CA LYS A 82 9.04 10.40 12.88
C LYS A 82 8.01 9.59 13.69
N LYS A 83 7.40 10.21 14.71
CA LYS A 83 6.28 9.62 15.46
C LYS A 83 5.15 9.14 14.56
N TYR A 84 4.79 9.91 13.53
CA TYR A 84 3.75 9.52 12.58
C TYR A 84 4.11 8.23 11.82
N TYR A 85 5.35 8.08 11.36
CA TYR A 85 5.79 6.87 10.66
C TYR A 85 5.95 5.69 11.61
N ASP A 86 6.49 5.88 12.81
CA ASP A 86 6.60 4.82 13.83
C ASP A 86 5.21 4.26 14.17
N TYR A 87 4.22 5.13 14.32
CA TYR A 87 2.83 4.72 14.55
C TYR A 87 2.24 3.97 13.36
N ARG A 88 2.50 4.43 12.13
CA ARG A 88 2.05 3.76 10.90
C ARG A 88 2.65 2.36 10.75
N GLU A 89 3.92 2.18 11.07
CA GLU A 89 4.57 0.87 11.02
C GLU A 89 4.00 -0.06 12.09
N LYS A 90 3.79 0.42 13.32
CA LYS A 90 3.10 -0.35 14.37
C LYS A 90 1.69 -0.80 13.98
N GLN A 91 0.98 0.01 13.20
CA GLN A 91 -0.35 -0.32 12.70
C GLN A 91 -0.35 -1.21 11.45
N ARG A 92 0.79 -1.37 10.78
CA ARG A 92 0.91 -2.15 9.55
C ARG A 92 0.34 -3.58 9.67
N PRO A 93 0.65 -4.38 10.71
CA PRO A 93 0.11 -5.75 10.82
C PRO A 93 -1.41 -5.77 10.91
N ILE A 94 -2.01 -4.84 11.66
CA ILE A 94 -3.47 -4.74 11.78
C ILE A 94 -4.11 -4.36 10.43
N ILE A 95 -3.49 -3.42 9.70
CA ILE A 95 -3.96 -2.99 8.39
C ILE A 95 -3.87 -4.15 7.37
N GLU A 96 -2.82 -4.94 7.43
CA GLU A 96 -2.58 -6.09 6.56
C GLU A 96 -3.61 -7.21 6.82
N ALA A 97 -3.78 -7.61 8.08
CA ALA A 97 -4.80 -8.56 8.49
C ALA A 97 -6.22 -8.15 8.07
N ASN A 98 -6.56 -6.86 8.22
CA ASN A 98 -7.86 -6.34 7.78
C ASN A 98 -8.04 -6.38 6.26
N LYS A 99 -6.98 -6.11 5.48
CA LYS A 99 -7.02 -6.20 4.01
C LYS A 99 -7.24 -7.65 3.56
N GLU A 100 -6.56 -8.60 4.18
CA GLU A 100 -6.73 -10.03 3.90
C GLU A 100 -8.12 -10.51 4.26
N TYR A 101 -8.62 -10.13 5.44
CA TYR A 101 -9.98 -10.44 5.85
C TYR A 101 -11.02 -9.92 4.85
N GLU A 102 -10.92 -8.65 4.42
CA GLU A 102 -11.84 -8.07 3.43
C GLU A 102 -11.66 -8.68 2.03
N LYS A 103 -10.46 -9.19 1.68
CA LYS A 103 -10.25 -9.99 0.46
C LYS A 103 -10.97 -11.34 0.55
N LYS A 104 -10.78 -12.09 1.64
CA LYS A 104 -11.44 -13.38 1.90
C LYS A 104 -12.97 -13.24 1.93
N LYS A 105 -13.47 -12.20 2.59
CA LYS A 105 -14.91 -11.87 2.65
C LYS A 105 -15.50 -11.57 1.27
N ARG A 106 -14.81 -10.80 0.42
CA ARG A 106 -15.27 -10.53 -0.96
C ARG A 106 -15.31 -11.80 -1.81
N GLN A 107 -14.30 -12.65 -1.70
CA GLN A 107 -14.26 -13.94 -2.39
C GLN A 107 -15.42 -14.83 -1.94
N PHE A 108 -15.63 -14.95 -0.62
CA PHE A 108 -16.75 -15.71 -0.05
C PHE A 108 -18.11 -15.21 -0.55
N LEU A 109 -18.35 -13.90 -0.52
CA LEU A 109 -19.61 -13.32 -1.02
C LEU A 109 -19.81 -13.59 -2.51
N GLN A 110 -18.74 -13.58 -3.30
CA GLN A 110 -18.79 -13.94 -4.71
C GLN A 110 -19.15 -15.42 -4.90
N GLU A 111 -18.58 -16.33 -4.10
CA GLU A 111 -18.91 -17.75 -4.15
C GLU A 111 -20.35 -18.04 -3.73
N VAL A 112 -20.83 -17.40 -2.66
CA VAL A 112 -22.23 -17.46 -2.22
C VAL A 112 -23.18 -16.95 -3.31
N LYS A 113 -22.78 -15.93 -4.08
CA LYS A 113 -23.56 -15.47 -5.22
C LYS A 113 -23.58 -16.50 -6.33
N MET A 114 -22.43 -17.05 -6.70
CA MET A 114 -22.31 -18.06 -7.76
C MET A 114 -22.98 -19.39 -7.42
N SER A 115 -23.08 -19.76 -6.14
CA SER A 115 -23.76 -20.98 -5.70
C SER A 115 -25.28 -20.91 -5.87
N LYS A 116 -25.85 -19.70 -5.90
CA LYS A 116 -27.29 -19.48 -6.10
C LYS A 116 -27.69 -19.27 -7.56
N GLU A 117 -26.73 -19.00 -8.44
CA GLU A 117 -26.99 -18.76 -9.85
C GLU A 117 -26.84 -20.05 -10.67
N THR A 118 -27.71 -20.28 -11.65
CA THR A 118 -27.64 -21.44 -12.54
C THR A 118 -26.42 -21.37 -13.47
N PRO A 119 -25.80 -22.51 -13.84
CA PRO A 119 -24.66 -22.55 -14.74
C PRO A 119 -24.91 -21.81 -16.05
N THR A 120 -23.91 -21.07 -16.53
CA THR A 120 -24.01 -20.42 -17.84
C THR A 120 -23.93 -21.44 -18.98
N LYS A 121 -24.55 -21.12 -20.13
CA LYS A 121 -24.46 -21.96 -21.34
C LYS A 121 -23.02 -22.28 -21.76
N LYS A 122 -22.10 -21.32 -21.60
CA LYS A 122 -20.67 -21.50 -21.89
C LYS A 122 -20.01 -22.50 -20.94
N GLN A 123 -20.31 -22.43 -19.63
CA GLN A 123 -19.81 -23.39 -18.65
C GLN A 123 -20.30 -24.80 -18.95
N LEU A 124 -21.61 -24.98 -19.19
CA LEU A 124 -22.17 -26.29 -19.54
C LEU A 124 -21.57 -26.85 -20.83
N TYR A 125 -21.43 -26.03 -21.88
CA TYR A 125 -20.81 -26.43 -23.14
C TYR A 125 -19.35 -26.88 -22.94
N TYR A 126 -18.60 -26.14 -22.14
CA TYR A 126 -17.19 -26.45 -21.89
C TYR A 126 -17.04 -27.72 -21.04
N TYR A 127 -17.85 -27.87 -19.98
CA TYR A 127 -17.93 -29.09 -19.19
C TYR A 127 -18.26 -30.31 -20.05
N ASP A 128 -19.29 -30.21 -20.90
CA ASP A 128 -19.68 -31.30 -21.82
C ASP A 128 -18.55 -31.72 -22.76
N LYS A 129 -17.74 -30.77 -23.24
CA LYS A 129 -16.55 -31.07 -24.06
C LYS A 129 -15.48 -31.80 -23.26
N LEU A 130 -15.23 -31.38 -22.02
CA LEU A 130 -14.24 -32.03 -21.16
C LEU A 130 -14.66 -33.45 -20.81
N CYS A 131 -15.93 -33.67 -20.45
CA CYS A 131 -16.47 -35.01 -20.19
C CYS A 131 -16.31 -35.94 -21.39
N LYS A 132 -16.64 -35.46 -22.60
CA LYS A 132 -16.44 -36.26 -23.83
C LYS A 132 -14.97 -36.56 -24.12
N LYS A 133 -14.08 -35.59 -23.89
CA LYS A 133 -12.65 -35.73 -24.18
C LYS A 133 -11.98 -36.77 -23.27
N TYR A 134 -12.30 -36.76 -21.98
CA TYR A 134 -11.68 -37.63 -20.99
C TYR A 134 -12.56 -38.84 -20.62
N ASN A 135 -13.66 -39.05 -21.34
CA ASN A 135 -14.62 -40.13 -21.14
C ASN A 135 -15.15 -40.21 -19.69
N ILE A 136 -15.55 -39.05 -19.15
CA ILE A 136 -16.09 -38.89 -17.79
C ILE A 136 -17.62 -38.92 -17.86
N GLU A 137 -18.26 -39.60 -16.91
CA GLU A 137 -19.72 -39.61 -16.78
C GLU A 137 -20.26 -38.20 -16.50
N LYS A 138 -21.24 -37.78 -17.30
CA LYS A 138 -21.85 -36.46 -17.19
C LYS A 138 -22.88 -36.45 -16.06
N ARG A 139 -22.72 -35.52 -15.12
CA ARG A 139 -23.75 -35.20 -14.11
C ARG A 139 -24.43 -33.87 -14.37
N GLU A 140 -25.61 -33.66 -13.79
CA GLU A 140 -26.28 -32.37 -13.82
C GLU A 140 -25.63 -31.42 -12.81
N LEU A 141 -25.28 -30.21 -13.27
CA LEU A 141 -24.66 -29.17 -12.46
C LEU A 141 -25.71 -28.15 -12.06
N GLN A 142 -25.85 -27.88 -10.76
CA GLN A 142 -26.95 -27.07 -10.23
C GLN A 142 -26.61 -25.58 -10.11
N SER A 143 -25.32 -25.24 -9.99
CA SER A 143 -24.87 -23.85 -9.81
C SER A 143 -23.65 -23.47 -10.64
N LYS A 144 -23.45 -22.17 -10.87
CA LYS A 144 -22.23 -21.64 -11.53
C LYS A 144 -20.98 -22.01 -10.75
N LEU A 145 -21.06 -22.03 -9.41
CA LEU A 145 -19.93 -22.41 -8.56
C LEU A 145 -19.57 -23.88 -8.76
N GLU A 146 -20.57 -24.76 -8.75
CA GLU A 146 -20.37 -26.19 -8.99
C GLU A 146 -19.79 -26.45 -10.38
N ALA A 147 -20.34 -25.79 -11.40
CA ALA A 147 -19.84 -25.91 -12.76
C ALA A 147 -18.38 -25.43 -12.90
N ARG A 148 -18.01 -24.33 -12.24
CA ARG A 148 -16.62 -23.85 -12.20
C ARG A 148 -15.71 -24.90 -11.56
N ASN A 149 -16.06 -25.35 -10.35
CA ASN A 149 -15.22 -26.25 -9.57
C ASN A 149 -15.02 -27.60 -10.28
N GLU A 150 -16.06 -28.14 -10.91
CA GLU A 150 -15.95 -29.41 -11.64
C GLU A 150 -15.10 -29.27 -12.92
N ILE A 151 -15.26 -28.17 -13.66
CA ILE A 151 -14.40 -27.87 -14.80
C ILE A 151 -12.94 -27.76 -14.36
N ASP A 152 -12.67 -26.98 -13.31
CA ASP A 152 -11.31 -26.75 -12.80
C ASP A 152 -10.68 -28.07 -12.31
N LYS A 153 -11.46 -28.92 -11.64
CA LYS A 153 -11.04 -30.25 -11.20
C LYS A 153 -10.63 -31.12 -12.39
N ILE A 154 -11.48 -31.26 -13.41
CA ILE A 154 -11.19 -32.07 -14.59
C ILE A 154 -9.94 -31.57 -15.31
N ILE A 155 -9.76 -30.25 -15.42
CA ILE A 155 -8.56 -29.67 -16.04
C ILE A 155 -7.32 -30.02 -15.23
N THR A 156 -7.36 -29.85 -13.91
CA THR A 156 -6.22 -30.09 -13.02
C THR A 156 -5.82 -31.55 -13.01
N GLU A 157 -6.78 -32.48 -12.98
CA GLU A 157 -6.52 -33.92 -12.96
C GLU A 157 -5.98 -34.45 -14.29
N HIS A 158 -6.41 -33.89 -15.43
CA HIS A 158 -6.11 -34.42 -16.77
C HIS A 158 -5.11 -33.59 -17.57
N SER A 159 -4.47 -32.58 -16.97
CA SER A 159 -3.37 -31.87 -17.61
C SER A 159 -2.08 -32.08 -16.82
N GLN A 160 -1.10 -32.69 -17.48
CA GLN A 160 0.22 -32.92 -16.89
C GLN A 160 1.00 -31.62 -16.60
N ASN A 161 0.50 -30.46 -17.04
CA ASN A 161 1.17 -29.15 -16.94
C ASN A 161 0.30 -27.98 -16.42
N TYR A 162 -0.93 -28.19 -15.91
CA TYR A 162 -1.72 -27.09 -15.35
C TYR A 162 -1.65 -27.10 -13.81
N LYS A 163 -0.66 -26.41 -13.27
CA LYS A 163 -0.68 -26.00 -11.86
C LYS A 163 -1.32 -24.62 -11.80
N ILE A 164 -2.53 -24.52 -11.26
CA ILE A 164 -2.97 -23.24 -10.67
C ILE A 164 -2.19 -23.11 -9.36
N GLU A 165 -1.23 -22.20 -9.32
CA GLU A 165 -0.71 -21.73 -8.04
C GLU A 165 -1.84 -20.94 -7.35
N ILE A 166 -2.64 -21.66 -6.56
CA ILE A 166 -3.40 -21.01 -5.50
C ILE A 166 -2.32 -20.60 -4.50
N SER A 167 -1.95 -19.32 -4.50
CA SER A 167 -1.07 -18.75 -3.48
C SER A 167 -1.81 -18.80 -2.14
N ASN A 168 -1.76 -19.96 -1.49
CA ASN A 168 -1.94 -20.12 -0.06
C ASN A 168 -0.60 -19.72 0.57
N GLU A 169 -0.32 -18.42 0.63
CA GLU A 169 0.67 -17.92 1.56
C GLU A 169 -0.05 -17.76 2.91
N GLU A 170 0.00 -18.83 3.71
CA GLU A 170 -0.12 -18.75 5.15
C GLU A 170 1.05 -19.54 5.74
N THR A 171 1.90 -18.81 6.49
CA THR A 171 2.59 -19.21 7.75
C THR A 171 3.53 -20.43 7.73
N GLU A 172 4.67 -20.50 8.40
CA GLU A 172 5.41 -19.73 9.40
C GLU A 172 6.70 -20.53 9.63
N GLU A 173 7.85 -19.85 9.78
CA GLU A 173 8.85 -20.12 10.81
C GLU A 173 9.57 -18.80 11.14
#